data_AF-A0A3D3PKM3-F1
#
_entry.id   AF-A0A3D3PKM3-F1
#
_cell.length_a   1.000
_cell.length_b   1.000
_cell.length_c   1.000
_cell.angle_alpha   90.00
_cell.angle_beta   90.00
_cell.angle_gamma   90.00
#
_symmetry.space_group_name_H-M   'P 1'
#
loop_
_entity.id
_entity.type
_entity.pdbx_description
1 polymer ?
#
loop_
_entity_poly.entity_id
_entity_poly.type
_entity_poly.pdbx_seq_one_letter_code
_entity_poly.pdbx_strand_id
1 'polypeptide(L)'
;MIFDPFGIGGNFLKLQQAWASHPREWQQEQQQLMTDLWTLNLQGIASIVGGRPSLCAQVAEGDDRFTDPAWKDDPFHCLLLQNYLTQTRWLERVIYDTPGLPRGERRRGAFWIRQWIDALAPTNFPLINPAVIRKALQSNGASLLKGVRNLLEDVKAGDVQMVDRTAFAVGKNLATTSGTVVFRNDKLELIQYHP
;
A
#
# COMPACT_ATOMS: atom_id res chain seq x y z
N MET A 1 27.08 4.24 14.22
CA MET A 1 25.89 5.09 14.41
C MET A 1 25.00 4.82 13.21
N ILE A 2 23.93 4.05 13.37
CA ILE A 2 23.00 3.76 12.24
C ILE A 2 22.23 5.06 11.99
N PHE A 3 22.38 5.64 10.80
CA PHE A 3 21.64 6.84 10.41
C PHE A 3 20.16 6.45 10.25
N ASP A 4 19.33 6.82 11.24
CA ASP A 4 17.89 6.54 11.28
C ASP A 4 17.10 7.82 11.58
N PRO A 5 17.02 8.76 10.62
CA PRO A 5 16.39 10.07 10.82
C PRO A 5 14.89 9.97 11.13
N PHE A 6 14.26 8.87 10.73
CA PHE A 6 12.85 8.60 10.92
C PHE A 6 12.54 7.64 12.08
N GLY A 7 13.56 7.17 12.80
CA GLY A 7 13.44 6.25 13.94
C GLY A 7 12.79 4.89 13.60
N ILE A 8 12.88 4.46 12.34
CA ILE A 8 12.26 3.23 11.82
C ILE A 8 12.98 2.02 12.43
N GLY A 9 14.30 1.95 12.24
CA GLY A 9 15.11 0.83 12.71
C GLY A 9 15.10 0.72 14.23
N GLY A 10 15.18 1.86 14.93
CA GLY A 10 15.09 1.89 16.39
C GLY A 10 13.73 1.42 16.92
N ASN A 11 12.63 1.74 16.24
CA ASN A 11 11.30 1.30 16.64
C ASN A 11 11.10 -0.21 16.37
N PHE A 12 11.51 -0.72 15.21
CA PHE A 12 11.45 -2.16 14.92
C PHE A 12 12.34 -2.99 15.85
N LEU A 13 13.51 -2.50 16.23
CA LEU A 13 14.36 -3.17 17.21
C LEU A 13 13.67 -3.30 18.57
N LYS A 14 12.96 -2.25 19.03
CA LYS A 14 12.17 -2.31 20.27
C LYS A 14 11.03 -3.33 20.19
N LEU A 15 10.31 -3.36 19.06
CA LEU A 15 9.26 -4.35 18.81
C LEU A 15 9.84 -5.78 18.86
N GLN A 16 10.96 -6.01 18.17
CA GLN A 16 11.63 -7.30 18.16
C GLN A 16 12.12 -7.72 19.55
N GLN A 17 12.72 -6.80 20.31
CA GLN A 17 13.18 -7.07 21.68
C GLN A 17 12.03 -7.39 22.62
N ALA A 18 10.90 -6.69 22.50
CA ALA A 18 9.70 -6.97 23.28
C ALA A 18 9.15 -8.38 23.02
N TRP A 19 9.07 -8.80 21.76
CA TRP A 19 8.65 -10.17 21.43
C TRP A 19 9.69 -11.23 21.83
N ALA A 20 10.99 -10.90 21.74
CA ALA A 20 12.06 -11.79 22.16
C ALA A 20 12.04 -12.07 23.68
N SER A 21 11.57 -11.12 24.50
CA SER A 21 11.38 -11.33 25.94
C SER A 21 10.08 -12.07 26.30
N HIS A 22 9.19 -12.30 25.32
CA HIS A 22 7.91 -13.01 25.49
C HIS A 22 7.79 -14.21 24.52
N PRO A 23 8.70 -15.20 24.58
CA PRO A 23 8.80 -16.26 23.58
C PRO A 23 7.55 -17.16 23.49
N ARG A 24 6.82 -17.35 24.59
CA ARG A 24 5.59 -18.17 24.59
C ARG A 24 4.44 -17.49 23.86
N GLU A 25 4.25 -16.18 24.12
CA GLU A 25 3.23 -15.37 23.44
C GLU A 25 3.56 -15.26 21.95
N TRP A 26 4.84 -15.03 21.61
CA TRP A 26 5.28 -15.02 20.22
C TRP A 26 5.01 -16.34 19.49
N GLN A 27 5.31 -17.48 20.16
CA GLN A 27 5.03 -18.80 19.60
C GLN A 27 3.53 -19.01 19.35
N GLN A 28 2.67 -18.52 20.24
CA GLN A 28 1.21 -18.60 20.07
C GLN A 28 0.74 -17.78 18.86
N GLU A 29 1.23 -16.55 18.70
CA GLU A 29 0.93 -15.70 17.53
C GLU A 29 1.35 -16.36 16.22
N GLN A 30 2.56 -16.95 16.19
CA GLN A 30 3.04 -17.69 15.02
C GLN A 30 2.20 -18.93 14.72
N GLN A 31 1.84 -19.72 15.73
CA GLN A 31 1.00 -20.90 15.56
C GLN A 31 -0.41 -20.55 15.07
N GLN A 32 -0.98 -19.45 15.56
CA GLN A 32 -2.27 -18.95 15.11
C GLN A 32 -2.20 -18.56 13.63
N LEU A 33 -1.22 -17.74 13.24
CA LEU A 33 -1.03 -17.37 11.83
C LEU A 33 -0.88 -18.59 10.92
N MET A 34 -0.05 -19.56 11.32
CA MET A 34 0.18 -20.77 10.53
C MET A 34 -1.11 -21.59 10.35
N THR A 35 -1.92 -21.69 11.40
CA THR A 35 -3.21 -22.39 11.37
C THR A 35 -4.21 -21.68 10.47
N ASP A 36 -4.29 -20.35 10.59
CA ASP A 36 -5.16 -19.50 9.78
C ASP A 36 -4.79 -19.61 8.29
N LEU A 37 -3.49 -19.48 7.97
CA LEU A 37 -2.99 -19.62 6.60
C LEU A 37 -3.17 -21.03 6.05
N TRP A 38 -2.93 -22.06 6.85
CA TRP A 38 -3.13 -23.46 6.42
C TRP A 38 -4.59 -23.72 6.06
N THR A 39 -5.51 -23.34 6.95
CA THR A 39 -6.95 -23.50 6.76
C THR A 39 -7.41 -22.73 5.52
N LEU A 40 -6.98 -21.47 5.40
CA LEU A 40 -7.29 -20.61 4.27
C LEU A 40 -6.81 -21.22 2.94
N ASN A 41 -5.55 -21.65 2.87
CA ASN A 41 -4.98 -22.18 1.63
C ASN A 41 -5.60 -23.52 1.24
N LEU A 42 -5.89 -24.41 2.19
CA LEU A 42 -6.62 -25.65 1.91
C LEU A 42 -8.01 -25.37 1.33
N GLN A 43 -8.77 -24.46 1.93
CA GLN A 43 -10.10 -24.09 1.45
C GLN A 43 -10.02 -23.40 0.07
N GLY A 44 -9.07 -22.49 -0.12
CA GLY A 44 -8.85 -21.80 -1.38
C GLY A 44 -8.48 -22.73 -2.52
N ILE A 45 -7.54 -23.65 -2.30
CA ILE A 45 -7.15 -24.66 -3.30
C ILE A 45 -8.35 -25.55 -3.64
N ALA A 46 -9.13 -25.98 -2.65
CA ALA A 46 -10.35 -26.75 -2.88
C ALA A 46 -11.38 -25.99 -3.71
N SER A 47 -11.55 -24.67 -3.49
CA SER A 47 -12.40 -23.81 -4.31
C SER A 47 -11.89 -23.68 -5.75
N ILE A 48 -10.58 -23.50 -5.95
CA ILE A 48 -9.95 -23.41 -7.28
C ILE A 48 -10.14 -24.72 -8.05
N VAL A 49 -9.84 -25.87 -7.43
CA VAL A 49 -9.94 -27.19 -8.08
C VAL A 49 -11.40 -27.60 -8.29
N GLY A 50 -12.27 -27.32 -7.33
CA GLY A 50 -13.67 -27.71 -7.36
C GLY A 50 -14.60 -26.75 -8.10
N GLY A 51 -14.09 -25.61 -8.59
CA GLY A 51 -14.89 -24.58 -9.25
C GLY A 51 -15.99 -23.99 -8.37
N ARG A 52 -15.81 -24.02 -7.04
CA ARG A 52 -16.81 -23.52 -6.09
C ARG A 52 -16.49 -22.08 -5.71
N PRO A 53 -17.50 -21.20 -5.61
CA PRO A 53 -17.28 -19.82 -5.15
C PRO A 53 -16.72 -19.85 -3.72
N SER A 54 -15.55 -19.24 -3.54
CA SER A 54 -14.97 -18.98 -2.23
C SER A 54 -15.66 -17.78 -1.59
N LEU A 55 -15.99 -17.86 -0.29
CA LEU A 55 -16.36 -16.68 0.49
C LEU A 55 -15.15 -15.76 0.56
N CYS A 56 -15.14 -14.71 -0.27
CA CYS A 56 -14.01 -13.80 -0.31
C CYS A 56 -14.02 -12.82 0.87
N ALA A 57 -12.85 -12.60 1.47
CA ALA A 57 -12.75 -11.66 2.59
C ALA A 57 -13.18 -10.25 2.17
N GLN A 58 -13.91 -9.58 3.07
CA GLN A 58 -14.28 -8.19 2.85
C GLN A 58 -13.05 -7.31 3.03
N VAL A 59 -12.79 -6.50 2.00
CA VAL A 59 -11.80 -5.43 1.99
C VAL A 59 -12.29 -4.29 2.90
N ALA A 60 -11.36 -3.60 3.56
CA ALA A 60 -11.71 -2.46 4.40
C ALA A 60 -12.41 -1.36 3.59
N GLU A 61 -13.35 -0.66 4.21
CA GLU A 61 -14.01 0.48 3.59
C GLU A 61 -12.98 1.55 3.21
N GLY A 62 -13.02 2.02 1.96
CA GLY A 62 -12.08 3.02 1.42
C GLY A 62 -10.77 2.46 0.85
N ASP A 63 -10.57 1.14 0.79
CA ASP A 63 -9.42 0.55 0.07
C ASP A 63 -9.79 0.25 -1.39
N ASP A 64 -9.51 1.23 -2.26
CA ASP A 64 -9.85 1.19 -3.69
C ASP A 64 -8.96 0.25 -4.53
N ARG A 65 -7.91 -0.33 -3.92
CA ARG A 65 -6.95 -1.19 -4.64
C ARG A 65 -7.61 -2.45 -5.19
N PHE A 66 -8.63 -2.96 -4.49
CA PHE A 66 -9.31 -4.22 -4.79
C PHE A 66 -10.72 -4.02 -5.37
N THR A 67 -10.90 -2.97 -6.17
CA THR A 67 -12.18 -2.60 -6.80
C THR A 67 -12.56 -3.46 -8.00
N ASP A 68 -11.57 -4.05 -8.69
CA ASP A 68 -11.86 -4.98 -9.80
C ASP A 68 -12.63 -6.21 -9.29
N PRO A 69 -13.81 -6.54 -9.86
CA PRO A 69 -14.63 -7.67 -9.40
C PRO A 69 -13.88 -9.01 -9.40
N ALA A 70 -12.88 -9.19 -10.25
CA ALA A 70 -12.08 -10.41 -10.31
C ALA A 70 -11.41 -10.73 -8.96
N TRP A 71 -11.08 -9.74 -8.14
CA TRP A 71 -10.55 -9.98 -6.79
C TRP A 71 -11.49 -10.79 -5.88
N LYS A 72 -12.79 -10.80 -6.18
CA LYS A 72 -13.81 -11.54 -5.43
C LYS A 72 -14.38 -12.72 -6.21
N ASP A 73 -14.58 -12.53 -7.52
CA ASP A 73 -15.29 -13.48 -8.37
C ASP A 73 -14.40 -14.61 -8.88
N ASP A 74 -13.09 -14.36 -9.02
CA ASP A 74 -12.13 -15.37 -9.44
C ASP A 74 -11.49 -16.07 -8.22
N PRO A 75 -11.59 -17.42 -8.10
CA PRO A 75 -11.07 -18.14 -6.93
C PRO A 75 -9.57 -17.94 -6.68
N PHE A 76 -8.76 -17.77 -7.73
CA PHE A 76 -7.32 -17.54 -7.58
C PHE A 76 -7.02 -16.14 -7.02
N HIS A 77 -7.60 -15.09 -7.61
CA HIS A 77 -7.43 -13.73 -7.12
C HIS A 77 -8.04 -13.55 -5.72
N CYS A 78 -9.16 -14.23 -5.44
CA CYS A 78 -9.74 -14.23 -4.12
C CYS A 78 -8.81 -14.87 -3.07
N LEU A 79 -8.17 -16.00 -3.39
CA LEU A 79 -7.18 -16.62 -2.50
C LEU A 79 -5.96 -15.71 -2.25
N LEU A 80 -5.48 -15.01 -3.28
CA LEU A 80 -4.40 -14.02 -3.15
C LEU A 80 -4.80 -12.87 -2.23
N LEU A 81 -6.00 -12.31 -2.43
CA LEU A 81 -6.54 -11.24 -1.61
C LEU A 81 -6.67 -11.68 -0.14
N GLN A 82 -7.22 -12.87 0.11
CA GLN A 82 -7.38 -13.38 1.47
C GLN A 82 -6.04 -13.62 2.15
N ASN A 83 -5.06 -14.21 1.47
CA ASN A 83 -3.72 -14.41 2.03
C ASN A 83 -3.07 -13.07 2.40
N TYR A 84 -3.20 -12.06 1.53
CA TYR A 84 -2.74 -10.72 1.80
C TYR A 84 -3.43 -10.15 3.05
N LEU A 85 -4.76 -10.08 3.06
CA LEU A 85 -5.53 -9.50 4.16
C LEU A 85 -5.27 -10.20 5.50
N THR A 86 -5.17 -11.53 5.52
CA THR A 86 -4.86 -12.30 6.74
C THR A 86 -3.51 -11.91 7.32
N GLN A 87 -2.46 -11.86 6.47
CA GLN A 87 -1.12 -11.47 6.93
C GLN A 87 -1.05 -10.00 7.35
N THR A 88 -1.71 -9.10 6.62
CA THR A 88 -1.72 -7.67 6.94
C THR A 88 -2.36 -7.40 8.30
N ARG A 89 -3.53 -8.00 8.55
CA ARG A 89 -4.29 -7.87 9.81
C ARG A 89 -3.54 -8.50 10.98
N TRP A 90 -2.87 -9.64 10.74
CA TRP A 90 -2.04 -10.27 11.74
C TRP A 90 -0.84 -9.40 12.10
N LEU A 91 -0.09 -8.89 11.12
CA LEU A 91 1.06 -8.00 11.37
C LEU A 91 0.66 -6.73 12.12
N GLU A 92 -0.44 -6.09 11.72
CA GLU A 92 -0.95 -4.90 12.40
C GLU A 92 -1.33 -5.22 13.86
N ARG A 93 -2.04 -6.33 14.10
CA ARG A 93 -2.39 -6.79 15.44
C ARG A 93 -1.17 -7.05 16.32
N VAL A 94 -0.21 -7.85 15.85
CA VAL A 94 1.03 -8.18 16.58
C VAL A 94 1.80 -6.92 16.99
N ILE A 95 1.81 -5.89 16.15
CA ILE A 95 2.48 -4.63 16.48
C ILE A 95 1.69 -3.84 17.53
N TYR A 96 0.36 -3.80 17.46
CA TYR A 96 -0.47 -3.17 18.49
C TYR A 96 -0.50 -3.95 19.81
N ASP A 97 -0.31 -5.25 19.78
CA ASP A 97 -0.34 -6.12 20.96
C ASP A 97 1.06 -6.37 21.53
N THR A 98 2.09 -5.70 20.99
CA THR A 98 3.47 -5.87 21.46
C THR A 98 3.58 -5.60 22.98
N PRO A 99 4.03 -6.60 23.76
CA PRO A 99 4.03 -6.52 25.22
C PRO A 99 5.07 -5.53 25.76
N GLY A 100 4.75 -4.88 26.87
CA GLY A 100 5.67 -3.95 27.55
C GLY A 100 6.02 -2.66 26.79
N LEU A 101 5.48 -2.44 25.59
CA LEU A 101 5.82 -1.29 24.76
C LEU A 101 4.77 -0.16 24.90
N PRO A 102 5.19 1.12 25.08
CA PRO A 102 4.26 2.24 25.14
C PRO A 102 3.39 2.37 23.89
N ARG A 103 2.15 2.86 24.05
CA ARG A 103 1.17 3.01 22.95
C ARG A 103 1.73 3.84 21.77
N GLY A 104 2.52 4.88 22.05
CA GLY A 104 3.12 5.72 21.02
C GLY A 104 4.12 4.97 20.13
N GLU A 105 4.95 4.11 20.72
CA GLU A 105 5.93 3.29 20.01
C GLU A 105 5.24 2.21 19.15
N ARG A 106 4.19 1.57 19.69
CA ARG A 106 3.36 0.64 18.92
C ARG A 106 2.69 1.30 17.71
N ARG A 107 2.13 2.49 17.89
CA ARG A 107 1.51 3.26 16.80
C ARG A 107 2.53 3.66 15.73
N ARG A 108 3.75 4.03 16.12
CA ARG A 108 4.83 4.33 15.18
C ARG A 108 5.23 3.10 14.36
N GLY A 109 5.31 1.93 15.00
CA GLY A 109 5.55 0.66 14.32
C GLY A 109 4.45 0.31 13.33
N ALA A 110 3.19 0.46 13.76
CA ALA A 110 2.01 0.19 12.93
C ALA A 110 1.96 1.14 11.71
N PHE A 111 2.38 2.39 11.87
CA PHE A 111 2.50 3.32 10.76
C PHE A 111 3.52 2.84 9.71
N TRP A 112 4.73 2.46 10.15
CA TRP A 112 5.79 2.04 9.23
C TRP A 112 5.52 0.69 8.58
N ILE A 113 5.06 -0.31 9.33
CA ILE A 113 4.74 -1.62 8.77
C ILE A 113 3.65 -1.50 7.70
N ARG A 114 2.69 -0.60 7.88
CA ARG A 114 1.62 -0.37 6.91
C ARG A 114 2.16 0.10 5.58
N GLN A 115 3.19 0.95 5.55
CA GLN A 115 3.85 1.35 4.30
C GLN A 115 4.49 0.15 3.59
N TRP A 116 5.16 -0.75 4.32
CA TRP A 116 5.75 -1.97 3.76
C TRP A 116 4.69 -2.92 3.21
N ILE A 117 3.64 -3.16 3.99
CA ILE A 117 2.54 -4.04 3.61
C ILE A 117 1.76 -3.46 2.41
N ASP A 118 1.57 -2.15 2.35
CA ASP A 118 0.89 -1.49 1.24
C ASP A 118 1.72 -1.56 -0.05
N ALA A 119 3.06 -1.48 0.06
CA ALA A 119 3.97 -1.69 -1.07
C ALA A 119 3.96 -3.15 -1.58
N LEU A 120 3.71 -4.12 -0.69
CA LEU A 120 3.60 -5.55 -1.03
C LEU A 120 2.18 -5.98 -1.44
N ALA A 121 1.25 -5.04 -1.61
CA ALA A 121 -0.11 -5.37 -2.05
C ALA A 121 -0.10 -6.10 -3.41
N PRO A 122 -0.88 -7.18 -3.60
CA PRO A 122 -0.97 -7.92 -4.86
C PRO A 122 -1.28 -7.04 -6.08
N THR A 123 -2.00 -5.94 -5.85
CA THR A 123 -2.38 -4.95 -6.87
C THR A 123 -1.19 -4.20 -7.46
N ASN A 124 -0.05 -4.16 -6.77
CA ASN A 124 1.18 -3.53 -7.25
C ASN A 124 1.96 -4.41 -8.25
N PHE A 125 1.53 -5.66 -8.46
CA PHE A 125 2.23 -6.61 -9.33
C PHE A 125 1.44 -6.82 -10.64
N PRO A 126 1.91 -6.27 -11.78
CA PRO A 126 1.20 -6.32 -13.07
C PRO A 126 0.81 -7.73 -13.53
N LEU A 127 1.62 -8.74 -13.20
CA LEU A 127 1.45 -10.12 -13.64
C LEU A 127 0.28 -10.85 -12.96
N ILE A 128 -0.18 -10.34 -11.82
CA ILE A 128 -1.28 -10.93 -11.04
C ILE A 128 -2.42 -9.92 -10.80
N ASN A 129 -2.33 -8.72 -11.39
CA ASN A 129 -3.37 -7.71 -11.28
C ASN A 129 -4.39 -7.91 -12.42
N PRO A 130 -5.66 -8.25 -12.11
CA PRO A 130 -6.66 -8.60 -13.12
C PRO A 130 -6.98 -7.44 -14.06
N ALA A 131 -7.00 -6.20 -13.55
CA ALA A 131 -7.25 -5.01 -14.36
C ALA A 131 -6.12 -4.78 -15.37
N VAL A 132 -4.87 -4.99 -14.95
CA VAL A 132 -3.68 -4.84 -15.81
C VAL A 132 -3.64 -5.93 -16.87
N ILE A 133 -3.83 -7.19 -16.48
CA ILE A 133 -3.86 -8.33 -17.41
C ILE A 133 -4.95 -8.12 -18.48
N ARG A 134 -6.16 -7.76 -18.04
CA ARG A 134 -7.29 -7.48 -18.94
C ARG A 134 -6.98 -6.35 -19.91
N LYS A 135 -6.40 -5.24 -19.42
CA LYS A 135 -6.02 -4.11 -20.27
C LYS A 135 -4.90 -4.46 -21.25
N ALA A 136 -3.92 -5.24 -20.81
CA ALA A 136 -2.83 -5.72 -21.66
C ALA A 136 -3.38 -6.57 -22.82
N LEU A 137 -4.29 -7.52 -22.53
CA LEU A 137 -4.95 -8.34 -23.55
C LEU A 137 -5.78 -7.49 -24.52
N GLN A 138 -6.65 -6.61 -24.01
CA GLN A 138 -7.49 -5.73 -24.84
C GLN A 138 -6.69 -4.79 -25.76
N SER A 139 -5.48 -4.42 -25.34
CA SER A 139 -4.60 -3.51 -26.09
C SER A 139 -3.52 -4.23 -26.89
N ASN A 140 -3.52 -5.57 -26.95
CA ASN A 140 -2.45 -6.37 -27.53
C ASN A 140 -1.05 -5.96 -27.03
N GLY A 141 -0.95 -5.64 -25.73
CA GLY A 141 0.29 -5.21 -25.08
C GLY A 141 0.64 -3.72 -25.22
N ALA A 142 -0.09 -2.93 -26.02
CA ALA A 142 0.22 -1.51 -26.22
C ALA A 142 0.16 -0.68 -24.92
N SER A 143 -0.70 -1.04 -23.97
CA SER A 143 -0.76 -0.40 -22.65
C SER A 143 0.52 -0.59 -21.83
N LEU A 144 1.14 -1.76 -21.90
CA LEU A 144 2.40 -2.04 -21.20
C LEU A 144 3.56 -1.25 -21.81
N LEU A 145 3.64 -1.19 -23.15
CA LEU A 145 4.64 -0.37 -23.86
C LEU A 145 4.52 1.11 -23.48
N LYS A 146 3.29 1.62 -23.35
CA LYS A 146 3.05 2.99 -22.88
C LYS A 146 3.53 3.18 -21.43
N GLY A 147 3.24 2.23 -20.53
CA GLY A 147 3.70 2.28 -19.15
C GLY A 147 5.24 2.30 -19.02
N VAL A 148 5.94 1.49 -19.82
CA VAL A 148 7.42 1.49 -19.86
C VAL A 148 7.96 2.83 -20.38
N ARG A 149 7.31 3.43 -21.38
CA ARG A 149 7.70 4.75 -21.87
C ARG A 149 7.58 5.82 -20.78
N ASN A 150 6.45 5.85 -20.06
CA ASN A 150 6.24 6.77 -18.95
C ASN A 150 7.32 6.57 -17.86
N LEU A 151 7.60 5.32 -17.49
CA LEU A 151 8.64 5.01 -16.50
C LEU A 151 10.03 5.53 -16.94
N LEU A 152 10.37 5.38 -18.22
CA LEU A 152 11.64 5.90 -18.75
C LEU A 152 11.68 7.44 -18.75
N GLU A 153 10.55 8.11 -18.99
CA GLU A 153 10.43 9.56 -18.90
C GLU A 153 10.59 10.05 -17.45
N ASP A 154 9.95 9.38 -16.49
CA ASP A 154 10.08 9.65 -15.06
C ASP A 154 11.53 9.49 -14.59
N VAL A 155 12.20 8.39 -14.98
CA VAL A 155 13.61 8.14 -14.64
C VAL A 155 14.52 9.23 -15.22
N LYS A 156 14.25 9.68 -16.45
CA LYS A 156 15.01 10.78 -17.07
C LYS A 156 14.77 12.11 -16.37
N ALA A 157 13.55 12.35 -15.90
CA ALA A 157 13.19 13.55 -15.14
C ALA A 157 13.74 13.54 -13.71
N GLY A 158 14.10 12.36 -13.19
CA GLY A 158 14.56 12.17 -11.82
C GLY A 158 13.43 12.20 -10.77
N ASP A 159 12.17 12.21 -11.22
CA ASP A 159 10.97 12.29 -10.38
C ASP A 159 9.76 11.71 -11.15
N VAL A 160 8.76 11.22 -10.42
CA VAL A 160 7.54 10.66 -11.01
C VAL A 160 6.66 11.80 -11.52
N GLN A 161 6.46 11.90 -12.84
CA GLN A 161 5.71 12.98 -13.44
C GLN A 161 4.20 12.73 -13.35
N MET A 162 3.52 13.50 -12.50
CA MET A 162 2.05 13.43 -12.38
C MET A 162 1.31 14.21 -13.47
N VAL A 163 1.98 15.17 -14.11
CA VAL A 163 1.41 16.06 -15.14
C VAL A 163 2.46 16.40 -16.19
N ASP A 164 2.00 16.67 -17.41
CA ASP A 164 2.85 17.27 -18.44
C ASP A 164 3.16 18.72 -18.07
N ARG A 165 4.39 18.96 -17.58
CA ARG A 165 4.84 20.30 -17.17
C ARG A 165 4.88 21.29 -18.35
N THR A 166 4.98 20.82 -19.60
CA THR A 166 5.00 21.68 -20.79
C THR A 166 3.61 22.13 -21.22
N ALA A 167 2.56 21.43 -20.77
CA ALA A 167 1.18 21.80 -21.01
C ALA A 167 0.77 23.05 -20.21
N PHE A 168 1.55 23.48 -19.22
CA PHE A 168 1.25 24.64 -18.39
C PHE A 168 2.11 25.85 -18.76
N ALA A 169 1.44 26.95 -19.11
CA ALA A 169 2.03 28.24 -19.35
C ALA A 169 1.50 29.26 -18.33
N VAL A 170 2.45 29.82 -17.58
CA VAL A 170 2.28 31.03 -16.75
C VAL A 170 1.66 32.12 -17.64
N GLY A 171 0.50 32.67 -17.24
CA GLY A 171 -0.23 33.68 -18.02
C GLY A 171 -1.42 33.15 -18.81
N LYS A 172 -1.55 31.83 -18.99
CA LYS A 172 -2.57 31.23 -19.86
C LYS A 172 -3.49 30.23 -19.14
N ASN A 173 -2.90 29.20 -18.56
CA ASN A 173 -3.62 28.11 -17.87
C ASN A 173 -3.02 27.78 -16.49
N LEU A 174 -2.05 28.57 -16.04
CA LEU A 174 -1.66 28.72 -14.65
C LEU A 174 -2.16 30.07 -14.14
N ALA A 175 -2.83 30.07 -12.98
CA ALA A 175 -3.33 31.28 -12.33
C ALA A 175 -2.17 32.21 -12.00
N THR A 176 -2.07 33.27 -12.79
CA THR A 176 -1.03 34.31 -12.74
C THR A 176 -1.68 35.68 -12.67
N THR A 177 -2.96 35.71 -12.28
CA THR A 177 -3.70 36.91 -11.96
C THR A 177 -2.80 37.76 -11.09
N SER A 178 -2.48 38.95 -11.59
CA SER A 178 -1.54 39.83 -10.92
C SER A 178 -2.06 40.07 -9.50
N GLY A 179 -1.23 39.81 -8.51
CA GLY A 179 -1.60 39.91 -7.11
C GLY A 179 -0.38 40.25 -6.28
N THR A 180 -0.60 40.94 -5.18
CA THR A 180 0.46 41.36 -4.27
C THR A 180 0.35 40.58 -2.97
N VAL A 181 1.49 40.15 -2.41
CA VAL A 181 1.53 39.56 -1.07
C VAL A 181 1.27 40.69 -0.06
N VAL A 182 0.10 40.67 0.57
CA VAL A 182 -0.31 41.70 1.55
C VAL A 182 0.01 41.28 2.99
N PHE A 183 0.32 40.01 3.22
CA PHE A 183 0.70 39.47 4.52
C PHE A 183 1.54 38.18 4.37
N ARG A 184 2.57 38.01 5.21
CA ARG A 184 3.45 36.82 5.24
C ARG A 184 3.82 36.46 6.69
N ASN A 185 3.82 35.17 7.02
CA ASN A 185 4.38 34.61 8.26
C ASN A 185 5.07 33.25 8.00
N ASP A 186 5.52 32.56 9.05
CA ASP A 186 6.25 31.28 8.95
C ASP A 186 5.43 30.11 8.37
N LYS A 187 4.12 30.27 8.18
CA LYS A 187 3.20 29.21 7.74
C LYS A 187 2.48 29.52 6.44
N LEU A 188 2.32 30.80 6.08
CA LEU A 188 1.52 31.19 4.92
C LEU A 188 1.90 32.57 4.35
N GLU A 189 1.44 32.77 3.11
CA GLU A 189 1.40 34.05 2.42
C GLU A 189 -0.03 34.35 1.96
N LEU A 190 -0.52 35.57 2.20
CA LEU A 190 -1.80 36.05 1.71
C LEU A 190 -1.59 36.90 0.47
N ILE A 191 -2.14 36.44 -0.66
CA ILE A 191 -2.07 37.13 -1.95
C ILE A 191 -3.40 37.85 -2.20
N GLN A 192 -3.37 39.17 -2.36
CA GLN A 192 -4.51 39.95 -2.84
C GLN A 192 -4.38 40.12 -4.35
N TYR A 193 -5.31 39.55 -5.10
CA TYR A 193 -5.40 39.76 -6.54
C TYR A 193 -5.79 41.22 -6.86
N HIS A 194 -5.16 41.82 -7.87
CA HIS A 194 -5.57 43.11 -8.41
C HIS A 194 -6.98 42.99 -9.03
N PRO A 195 -7.82 44.06 -8.97
CA PRO A 195 -9.16 44.06 -9.54
C PRO A 195 -9.21 43.71 -11.03
#